data_AF-A0A367Y5R3-F1
#
_entry.id   AF-A0A367Y5R3-F1
#
_cell.length_a   1.000
_cell.length_b   1.000
_cell.length_c   1.000
_cell.angle_alpha   90.00
_cell.angle_beta   90.00
_cell.angle_gamma   90.00
#
_symmetry.space_group_name_H-M   'P 1'
#
loop_
_entity.id
_entity.type
_entity.pdbx_description
1 polymer ?
#
loop_
_entity_poly.entity_id
_entity_poly.type
_entity_poly.pdbx_seq_one_letter_code
_entity_poly.pdbx_strand_id
1 'polypeptide(L)'
;MRMLAGEELSSIGVAELCREAGIHRTTFYGHYESIGELAADTFAEIITAAAAACPQPGDTVEQISRTYLSAAENVLAAVARDRCAIRSLLDSPMSLDFRGRLREHFLEHASSAIDAMRAHNPTLPENTDVGAAFVAGGIVSVIELWAHTDSDDATAFAARMYRSMPSWWPVGS
;
A
#
# COMPACT_ATOMS: atom_id res chain seq x y z
N MET A 1 1.61 19.16 2.58
CA MET A 1 1.46 17.77 3.06
C MET A 1 1.91 17.55 4.50
N ARG A 2 2.68 18.45 5.13
CA ARG A 2 3.13 18.27 6.54
C ARG A 2 1.96 18.28 7.55
N MET A 3 0.85 18.96 7.23
CA MET A 3 -0.37 18.96 8.05
C MET A 3 -1.10 17.60 8.11
N LEU A 4 -1.10 16.80 7.03
CA LEU A 4 -1.79 15.50 7.03
C LEU A 4 -1.12 14.46 7.94
N ALA A 5 0.18 14.63 8.24
CA ALA A 5 0.99 13.66 8.97
C ALA A 5 0.98 13.86 10.50
N GLY A 6 0.42 14.96 11.02
CA GLY A 6 0.57 15.37 12.42
C GLY A 6 -0.71 15.53 13.24
N GLU A 7 -1.86 15.65 12.58
CA GLU A 7 -3.16 15.87 13.25
C GLU A 7 -4.15 14.76 12.93
N GLU A 8 -5.15 14.59 13.81
CA GLU A 8 -6.29 13.73 13.51
C GLU A 8 -6.94 14.28 12.23
N LEU A 9 -7.14 13.46 11.20
CA LEU A 9 -7.69 13.91 9.91
C LEU A 9 -9.02 14.67 10.04
N SER A 10 -9.75 14.39 11.13
CA SER A 10 -10.99 15.07 11.57
C SER A 10 -10.80 16.54 11.96
N SER A 11 -9.60 16.97 12.38
CA SER A 11 -9.35 18.33 12.86
C SER A 11 -8.87 19.30 11.77
N ILE A 12 -8.42 18.79 10.62
CA ILE A 12 -7.89 19.62 9.53
C ILE A 12 -9.06 20.28 8.79
N GLY A 13 -9.08 21.62 8.74
CA GLY A 13 -10.08 22.38 7.98
C GLY A 13 -9.65 22.66 6.54
N VAL A 14 -10.57 22.55 5.57
CA VAL A 14 -10.29 22.82 4.12
C VAL A 14 -9.71 24.22 3.92
N ALA A 15 -10.21 25.21 4.65
CA ALA A 15 -9.75 26.59 4.54
C ALA A 15 -8.29 26.76 5.01
N GLU A 16 -7.89 26.03 6.04
CA GLU A 16 -6.52 26.05 6.55
C GLU A 16 -5.55 25.34 5.62
N LEU A 17 -5.95 24.17 5.10
CA LEU A 17 -5.20 23.45 4.09
C LEU A 17 -4.99 24.32 2.83
N CYS A 18 -6.05 24.96 2.33
CA CYS A 18 -5.96 25.85 1.17
C CYS A 18 -5.00 27.03 1.41
N ARG A 19 -5.04 27.59 2.63
CA ARG A 19 -4.15 28.70 3.03
C ARG A 19 -2.69 28.24 3.07
N GLU A 20 -2.39 27.07 3.62
CA GLU A 20 -1.04 26.50 3.64
C GLU A 20 -0.54 26.17 2.23
N ALA A 21 -1.40 25.60 1.39
CA ALA A 21 -1.07 25.20 0.02
C ALA A 21 -1.05 26.38 -0.99
N GLY A 22 -1.50 27.58 -0.59
CA GLY A 22 -1.56 28.75 -1.47
C GLY A 22 -2.59 28.62 -2.61
N ILE A 23 -3.64 27.81 -2.42
CA ILE A 23 -4.70 27.59 -3.43
C ILE A 23 -6.04 28.17 -2.98
N HIS A 24 -6.92 28.46 -3.94
CA HIS A 24 -8.30 28.83 -3.63
C HIS A 24 -9.14 27.61 -3.28
N ARG A 25 -10.15 27.77 -2.40
CA ARG A 25 -11.11 26.71 -2.08
C ARG A 25 -11.85 26.19 -3.32
N THR A 26 -12.11 27.06 -4.29
CA THR A 26 -12.70 26.67 -5.58
C THR A 26 -11.80 25.74 -6.38
N THR A 27 -10.48 25.91 -6.30
CA THR A 27 -9.51 24.97 -6.89
C THR A 27 -9.55 23.63 -6.15
N PHE A 28 -9.58 23.64 -4.82
CA PHE A 28 -9.69 22.41 -4.02
C PHE A 28 -10.96 21.61 -4.39
N TYR A 29 -12.12 22.27 -4.33
CA TYR A 29 -13.40 21.61 -4.65
C TYR A 29 -13.58 21.28 -6.14
N GLY A 30 -12.67 21.72 -7.01
CA GLY A 30 -12.59 21.26 -8.40
C GLY A 30 -11.98 19.87 -8.54
N HIS A 31 -11.28 19.38 -7.51
CA HIS A 31 -10.58 18.09 -7.53
C HIS A 31 -11.06 17.13 -6.43
N TYR A 32 -11.51 17.66 -5.28
CA TYR A 32 -11.87 16.85 -4.12
C TYR A 32 -13.13 17.38 -3.44
N GLU A 33 -14.06 16.48 -3.11
CA GLU A 33 -15.28 16.80 -2.37
C GLU A 33 -14.99 16.99 -0.87
N SER A 34 -13.93 16.35 -0.36
CA SER A 34 -13.55 16.41 1.05
C SER A 34 -12.04 16.25 1.30
N ILE A 35 -11.59 16.59 2.50
CA ILE A 35 -10.21 16.28 2.94
C ILE A 35 -9.97 14.77 3.02
N GLY A 36 -11.00 14.00 3.41
CA GLY A 36 -10.90 12.56 3.47
C GLY A 36 -10.60 11.94 2.10
N GLU A 37 -11.18 12.48 1.03
CA GLU A 37 -10.91 12.03 -0.34
C GLU A 37 -9.49 12.39 -0.80
N LEU A 38 -9.06 13.62 -0.56
CA LEU A 38 -7.66 14.02 -0.82
C LEU A 38 -6.68 13.13 -0.04
N ALA A 39 -6.97 12.86 1.23
CA ALA A 39 -6.14 12.03 2.08
C ALA A 39 -6.11 10.58 1.58
N ALA A 40 -7.25 10.04 1.13
CA ALA A 40 -7.31 8.72 0.53
C ALA A 40 -6.44 8.59 -0.71
N ASP A 41 -6.47 9.58 -1.61
CA ASP A 41 -5.56 9.59 -2.78
C ASP A 41 -4.12 9.71 -2.34
N THR A 42 -3.83 10.71 -1.50
CA THR A 42 -2.45 11.01 -1.08
C THR A 42 -1.80 9.81 -0.40
N PHE A 43 -2.48 9.17 0.56
CA PHE A 43 -1.91 8.03 1.28
C PHE A 43 -1.91 6.77 0.42
N ALA A 44 -2.86 6.59 -0.50
CA ALA A 44 -2.82 5.47 -1.44
C ALA A 44 -1.61 5.62 -2.37
N GLU A 45 -1.37 6.81 -2.93
CA GLU A 45 -0.19 7.11 -3.74
C GLU A 45 1.12 6.89 -2.97
N ILE A 46 1.22 7.35 -1.72
CA ILE A 46 2.42 7.15 -0.89
C ILE A 46 2.69 5.65 -0.67
N ILE A 47 1.67 4.88 -0.29
CA ILE A 47 1.79 3.44 -0.03
C ILE A 47 2.15 2.69 -1.31
N THR A 48 1.48 3.00 -2.41
CA THR A 48 1.68 2.31 -3.70
C THR A 48 3.02 2.66 -4.34
N ALA A 49 3.48 3.91 -4.21
CA ALA A 49 4.84 4.28 -4.60
C ALA A 49 5.91 3.54 -3.79
N ALA A 50 5.68 3.34 -2.49
CA ALA A 50 6.57 2.54 -1.64
C ALA A 50 6.57 1.05 -1.99
N ALA A 51 5.47 0.55 -2.58
CA ALA A 51 5.34 -0.82 -3.06
C ALA A 51 6.07 -1.08 -4.38
N ALA A 52 6.62 -0.06 -5.03
CA ALA A 52 7.32 -0.21 -6.30
C ALA A 52 8.46 -1.25 -6.18
N ALA A 53 8.39 -2.27 -7.03
CA ALA A 53 9.31 -3.39 -7.08
C ALA A 53 9.58 -3.69 -8.56
N CYS A 54 10.84 -3.58 -8.97
CA CYS A 54 11.25 -3.75 -10.37
C CYS A 54 12.26 -4.90 -10.47
N PRO A 55 11.81 -6.17 -10.39
CA PRO A 55 12.68 -7.30 -10.72
C PRO A 55 13.19 -7.16 -12.15
N GLN A 56 14.45 -7.50 -12.38
CA GLN A 56 15.10 -7.38 -13.68
C GLN A 56 14.93 -8.67 -14.50
N PRO A 57 14.85 -8.57 -15.84
CA PRO A 57 14.90 -9.75 -16.69
C PRO A 57 16.14 -10.60 -16.40
N GLY A 58 15.94 -11.87 -16.05
CA GLY A 58 17.02 -12.81 -15.71
C GLY A 58 17.39 -12.87 -14.23
N ASP A 59 16.72 -12.10 -13.36
CA ASP A 59 16.84 -12.28 -11.91
C ASP A 59 16.43 -13.71 -11.50
N THR A 60 17.15 -14.30 -10.55
CA THR A 60 16.74 -15.57 -9.94
C THR A 60 15.50 -15.39 -9.08
N VAL A 61 14.81 -16.49 -8.75
CA VAL A 61 13.66 -16.46 -7.85
C VAL A 61 14.01 -15.83 -6.50
N GLU A 62 15.21 -16.07 -5.97
CA GLU A 62 15.67 -15.48 -4.71
C GLU A 62 15.90 -13.96 -4.84
N GLN A 63 16.40 -13.48 -5.98
CA GLN A 63 16.54 -12.04 -6.25
C GLN A 63 15.17 -11.36 -6.33
N ILE A 64 14.24 -11.95 -7.08
CA ILE A 64 12.86 -11.49 -7.19
C ILE A 64 12.20 -11.43 -5.80
N SER A 65 12.37 -12.50 -5.01
CA SER A 65 11.82 -12.59 -3.65
C SER A 65 12.37 -11.48 -2.74
N ARG A 66 13.69 -11.23 -2.76
CA ARG A 66 14.30 -10.15 -1.98
C ARG A 66 13.79 -8.77 -2.39
N THR A 67 13.59 -8.54 -3.68
CA THR A 67 13.04 -7.28 -4.21
C THR A 67 11.63 -7.03 -3.66
N TYR A 68 10.76 -8.04 -3.67
CA TYR A 68 9.41 -7.90 -3.11
C TYR A 68 9.39 -7.80 -1.58
N LEU A 69 10.28 -8.49 -0.87
CA LEU A 69 10.41 -8.33 0.58
C LEU A 69 10.82 -6.90 0.94
N SER A 70 11.80 -6.34 0.23
CA SER A 70 12.23 -4.94 0.44
C SER A 70 11.11 -3.94 0.13
N ALA A 71 10.31 -4.18 -0.91
CA ALA A 71 9.13 -3.36 -1.19
C ALA A 71 8.08 -3.44 -0.07
N ALA A 72 7.83 -4.63 0.50
CA ALA A 72 6.94 -4.79 1.64
C ALA A 72 7.45 -4.02 2.88
N GLU A 73 8.77 -4.04 3.15
CA GLU A 73 9.37 -3.24 4.22
C GLU A 73 9.16 -1.74 4.01
N ASN A 74 9.36 -1.26 2.77
CA ASN A 74 9.14 0.15 2.42
C ASN A 74 7.68 0.58 2.62
N VAL A 75 6.72 -0.26 2.23
CA VAL A 75 5.29 -0.04 2.45
C VAL A 75 4.99 0.08 3.94
N LEU A 76 5.45 -0.87 4.76
CA LEU A 76 5.20 -0.85 6.20
C LEU A 76 5.88 0.34 6.87
N ALA A 77 7.07 0.74 6.42
CA ALA A 77 7.74 1.94 6.89
C ALA A 77 6.99 3.24 6.50
N ALA A 78 6.42 3.30 5.30
CA ALA A 78 5.56 4.42 4.88
C ALA A 78 4.30 4.50 5.75
N VAL A 79 3.65 3.36 6.01
CA VAL A 79 2.47 3.28 6.89
C VAL A 79 2.82 3.68 8.33
N ALA A 80 3.98 3.25 8.84
CA ALA A 80 4.43 3.60 10.20
C ALA A 80 4.69 5.11 10.34
N ARG A 81 5.25 5.75 9.31
CA ARG A 81 5.56 7.19 9.28
C ARG A 81 4.30 8.05 9.47
N ASP A 82 3.20 7.67 8.82
CA ASP A 82 1.94 8.43 8.81
C ASP A 82 0.82 7.66 9.53
N ARG A 83 1.17 6.80 10.49
CA ARG A 83 0.27 5.80 11.11
C ARG A 83 -1.01 6.39 11.67
N CYS A 84 -0.92 7.52 12.38
CA CYS A 84 -2.08 8.16 12.99
C CYS A 84 -3.13 8.58 11.95
N ALA A 85 -2.65 9.20 10.86
CA ALA A 85 -3.52 9.65 9.78
C ALA A 85 -4.08 8.47 8.99
N ILE A 86 -3.25 7.49 8.64
CA ILE A 86 -3.71 6.30 7.92
C ILE A 86 -4.74 5.52 8.75
N ARG A 87 -4.53 5.36 10.06
CA ARG A 87 -5.49 4.75 10.97
C ARG A 87 -6.81 5.53 11.01
N SER A 88 -6.73 6.85 11.18
CA SER A 88 -7.91 7.73 11.18
C SER A 88 -8.71 7.61 9.87
N LEU A 89 -8.02 7.50 8.73
CA LEU A 89 -8.66 7.30 7.43
C LEU A 89 -9.32 5.92 7.32
N LEU A 90 -8.65 4.87 7.79
CA LEU A 90 -9.17 3.49 7.82
C LEU A 90 -10.39 3.31 8.71
N ASP A 91 -10.54 4.15 9.74
CA ASP A 91 -11.68 4.18 10.65
C ASP A 91 -12.80 5.15 10.19
N SER A 92 -12.55 5.93 9.13
CA SER A 92 -13.49 6.93 8.61
C SER A 92 -14.50 6.36 7.60
N PRO A 93 -15.53 7.14 7.21
CA PRO A 93 -16.40 6.77 6.09
C PRO A 93 -15.69 6.60 4.74
N MET A 94 -14.51 7.21 4.55
CA MET A 94 -13.71 7.08 3.31
C MET A 94 -12.96 5.75 3.21
N SER A 95 -13.06 4.91 4.22
CA SER A 95 -12.20 3.75 4.37
C SER A 95 -12.47 2.64 3.35
N LEU A 96 -13.69 2.56 2.79
CA LEU A 96 -14.00 1.64 1.69
C LEU A 96 -13.33 2.08 0.38
N ASP A 97 -13.39 3.37 0.07
CA ASP A 97 -12.77 3.96 -1.11
C ASP A 97 -11.24 3.85 -1.03
N PHE A 98 -10.66 4.19 0.12
CA PHE A 98 -9.22 4.02 0.35
C PHE A 98 -8.75 2.57 0.19
N ARG A 99 -9.47 1.60 0.75
CA ARG A 99 -9.19 0.16 0.54
C ARG A 99 -9.33 -0.25 -0.92
N GLY A 100 -10.32 0.29 -1.62
CA GLY A 100 -10.54 0.07 -3.05
C GLY A 100 -9.32 0.46 -3.88
N ARG A 101 -8.81 1.68 -3.67
CA ARG A 101 -7.62 2.22 -4.35
C ARG A 101 -6.37 1.36 -4.10
N LEU A 102 -6.13 0.98 -2.84
CA LEU A 102 -5.01 0.09 -2.50
C LEU A 102 -5.14 -1.27 -3.19
N ARG A 103 -6.34 -1.88 -3.12
CA ARG A 103 -6.60 -3.20 -3.71
C ARG A 103 -6.38 -3.21 -5.22
N GLU A 104 -6.84 -2.18 -5.93
CA GLU A 104 -6.66 -2.05 -7.38
C GLU A 104 -5.17 -2.01 -7.74
N HIS A 105 -4.40 -1.18 -7.05
CA HIS A 105 -2.95 -1.12 -7.30
C HIS A 105 -2.24 -2.44 -6.97
N PHE A 106 -2.49 -3.01 -5.79
CA PHE A 106 -1.83 -4.26 -5.40
C PHE A 106 -2.26 -5.46 -6.26
N LEU A 107 -3.44 -5.42 -6.87
CA LEU A 107 -3.88 -6.44 -7.84
C LEU A 107 -3.05 -6.39 -9.12
N GLU A 108 -2.83 -5.20 -9.68
CA GLU A 108 -1.96 -5.02 -10.85
C GLU A 108 -0.52 -5.43 -10.55
N HIS A 109 -0.04 -5.03 -9.37
CA HIS A 109 1.30 -5.35 -8.90
C HIS A 109 1.50 -6.86 -8.70
N ALA A 110 0.56 -7.54 -8.05
CA ALA A 110 0.61 -8.98 -7.83
C ALA A 110 0.52 -9.76 -9.15
N SER A 111 -0.31 -9.29 -10.09
CA SER A 111 -0.40 -9.90 -11.43
C SER A 111 0.93 -9.82 -12.16
N SER A 112 1.56 -8.64 -12.15
CA SER A 112 2.88 -8.43 -12.76
C SER A 112 3.98 -9.28 -12.11
N ALA A 113 3.95 -9.42 -10.78
CA ALA A 113 4.87 -10.27 -10.04
C ALA A 113 4.76 -11.75 -10.42
N ILE A 114 3.52 -12.24 -10.52
CA ILE A 114 3.25 -13.62 -10.90
C ILE A 114 3.67 -13.87 -12.36
N ASP A 115 3.41 -12.93 -13.27
CA ASP A 115 3.82 -13.03 -14.67
C ASP A 115 5.35 -13.08 -14.82
N ALA A 116 6.09 -12.23 -14.09
CA ALA A 116 7.55 -12.23 -14.10
C ALA A 116 8.15 -13.58 -13.66
N MET A 117 7.45 -14.31 -12.79
CA MET A 117 7.91 -15.60 -12.27
C MET A 117 7.48 -16.81 -13.08
N ARG A 118 6.51 -16.67 -13.99
CA ARG A 118 6.00 -17.80 -14.78
C ARG A 118 7.11 -18.52 -15.54
N ALA A 119 8.17 -17.81 -15.93
CA ALA A 119 9.34 -18.40 -16.58
C ALA A 119 10.18 -19.33 -15.67
N HIS A 120 10.05 -19.20 -14.35
CA HIS A 120 10.90 -19.87 -13.36
C HIS A 120 10.14 -20.82 -12.41
N ASN A 121 8.80 -20.80 -12.41
CA ASN A 121 7.99 -21.58 -11.48
C ASN A 121 6.91 -22.44 -12.19
N PRO A 122 7.20 -23.72 -12.48
CA PRO A 122 6.25 -24.63 -13.14
C PRO A 122 5.06 -25.03 -12.26
N THR A 123 5.02 -24.63 -10.99
CA THR A 123 3.92 -24.93 -10.05
C THR A 123 2.90 -23.79 -9.93
N LEU A 124 3.11 -22.68 -10.66
CA LEU A 124 2.12 -21.61 -10.71
C LEU A 124 0.82 -22.09 -11.37
N PRO A 125 -0.35 -21.89 -10.74
CA PRO A 125 -1.63 -22.23 -11.35
C PRO A 125 -1.85 -21.54 -12.70
N GLU A 126 -2.56 -22.19 -13.62
CA GLU A 126 -3.10 -21.52 -14.81
C GLU A 126 -4.22 -20.56 -14.39
N ASN A 127 -4.21 -19.33 -14.92
CA ASN A 127 -5.12 -18.22 -14.55
C ASN A 127 -4.89 -17.72 -13.11
N THR A 128 -3.94 -16.79 -12.97
CA THR A 128 -3.47 -16.28 -11.69
C THR A 128 -4.26 -15.04 -11.23
N ASP A 129 -5.41 -14.77 -11.82
CA ASP A 129 -6.31 -13.68 -11.45
C ASP A 129 -6.82 -13.83 -10.00
N VAL A 130 -7.28 -15.03 -9.64
CA VAL A 130 -7.69 -15.36 -8.27
C VAL A 130 -6.50 -15.29 -7.31
N GLY A 131 -5.32 -15.77 -7.75
CA GLY A 131 -4.10 -15.70 -6.95
C GLY A 131 -3.65 -14.26 -6.68
N ALA A 132 -3.67 -13.41 -7.71
CA ALA A 132 -3.35 -11.99 -7.60
C ALA A 132 -4.36 -11.28 -6.70
N ALA A 133 -5.66 -11.56 -6.83
CA ALA A 133 -6.69 -11.00 -5.96
C ALA A 133 -6.53 -11.43 -4.50
N PHE A 134 -6.20 -12.70 -4.27
CA PHE A 134 -5.92 -13.23 -2.92
C PHE A 134 -4.73 -12.50 -2.28
N VAL A 135 -3.63 -12.35 -3.02
CA VAL A 135 -2.44 -11.65 -2.55
C VAL A 135 -2.73 -10.17 -2.29
N ALA A 136 -3.37 -9.48 -3.24
CA ALA A 136 -3.70 -8.06 -3.10
C ALA A 136 -4.60 -7.80 -1.88
N GLY A 137 -5.67 -8.58 -1.71
CA GLY A 137 -6.55 -8.48 -0.54
C GLY A 137 -5.83 -8.79 0.77
N GLY A 138 -4.93 -9.79 0.75
CA GLY A 138 -4.07 -10.13 1.89
C GLY A 138 -3.13 -8.99 2.27
N ILE A 139 -2.45 -8.37 1.29
CA ILE A 139 -1.54 -7.24 1.52
C ILE A 139 -2.31 -6.06 2.13
N VAL A 140 -3.46 -5.69 1.57
CA VAL A 140 -4.29 -4.59 2.11
C VAL A 140 -4.69 -4.89 3.56
N SER A 141 -5.15 -6.11 3.84
CA SER A 141 -5.51 -6.53 5.21
C SER A 141 -4.31 -6.48 6.18
N VAL A 142 -3.11 -6.81 5.71
CA VAL A 142 -1.87 -6.74 6.51
C VAL A 142 -1.45 -5.30 6.79
N ILE A 143 -1.59 -4.40 5.81
CA ILE A 143 -1.36 -2.96 5.98
C ILE A 143 -2.31 -2.39 7.04
N GLU A 144 -3.59 -2.76 6.98
CA GLU A 144 -4.57 -2.37 7.99
C GLU A 144 -4.20 -2.86 9.38
N LEU A 145 -3.85 -4.14 9.49
CA LEU A 145 -3.39 -4.72 10.75
C LEU A 145 -2.18 -3.95 11.29
N TRP A 146 -1.18 -3.69 10.44
CA TRP A 146 0.03 -2.95 10.81
C TRP A 146 -0.29 -1.54 11.31
N ALA A 147 -1.15 -0.81 10.62
CA ALA A 147 -1.58 0.54 10.99
C ALA A 147 -2.24 0.58 12.39
N HIS A 148 -2.86 -0.51 12.82
CA HIS A 148 -3.50 -0.65 14.14
C HIS A 148 -2.57 -1.22 15.22
N THR A 149 -1.32 -1.55 14.89
CA THR A 149 -0.33 -1.96 15.90
C THR A 149 0.48 -0.78 16.44
N ASP A 150 1.08 -0.98 17.62
CA ASP A 150 2.03 -0.05 18.22
C ASP A 150 3.50 -0.41 17.91
N SER A 151 3.73 -1.43 17.07
CA SER A 151 5.07 -1.86 16.69
C SER A 151 5.67 -0.95 15.62
N ASP A 152 6.95 -0.62 15.73
CA ASP A 152 7.70 0.13 14.70
C ASP A 152 8.73 -0.73 13.95
N ASP A 153 8.80 -2.02 14.27
CA ASP A 153 9.67 -2.98 13.57
C ASP A 153 9.04 -3.47 12.25
N ALA A 154 9.08 -2.60 11.24
CA ALA A 154 8.57 -2.88 9.89
C ALA A 154 9.26 -4.09 9.26
N THR A 155 10.56 -4.30 9.51
CA THR A 155 11.35 -5.43 9.00
C THR A 155 10.85 -6.75 9.57
N ALA A 156 10.70 -6.87 10.88
CA ALA A 156 10.20 -8.11 11.49
C ALA A 156 8.75 -8.40 11.07
N PHE A 157 7.93 -7.36 10.89
CA PHE A 157 6.55 -7.51 10.43
C PHE A 157 6.47 -7.94 8.96
N ALA A 158 7.30 -7.35 8.08
CA ALA A 158 7.43 -7.77 6.68
C ALA A 158 7.84 -9.24 6.59
N ALA A 159 8.84 -9.67 7.36
CA ALA A 159 9.28 -11.06 7.38
C ALA A 159 8.15 -12.02 7.82
N ARG A 160 7.30 -11.63 8.78
CA ARG A 160 6.12 -12.42 9.19
C ARG A 160 5.07 -12.49 8.08
N MET A 161 4.77 -11.37 7.45
CA MET A 161 3.88 -11.29 6.30
C MET A 161 4.36 -12.21 5.18
N TYR A 162 5.64 -12.12 4.82
CA TYR A 162 6.23 -12.88 3.72
C TYR A 162 6.20 -14.39 3.97
N ARG A 163 6.48 -14.84 5.20
CA ARG A 163 6.33 -16.26 5.60
C ARG A 163 4.89 -16.77 5.57
N SER A 164 3.91 -15.87 5.55
CA SER A 164 2.48 -16.22 5.51
C SER A 164 1.94 -16.22 4.07
N MET A 165 2.77 -15.89 3.08
CA MET A 165 2.38 -15.90 1.68
C MET A 165 2.14 -17.34 1.19
N PRO A 166 1.29 -17.52 0.15
CA PRO A 166 1.09 -18.82 -0.46
C PRO A 166 2.42 -19.47 -0.88
N SER A 167 2.51 -20.80 -0.86
CA SER A 167 3.75 -21.53 -1.20
C SER A 167 4.23 -21.33 -2.64
N TRP A 168 3.34 -20.88 -3.53
CA TRP A 168 3.64 -20.55 -4.92
C TRP A 168 4.08 -19.09 -5.13
N TRP A 169 3.93 -18.23 -4.11
CA TRP A 169 4.49 -16.87 -4.09
C TRP A 169 6.02 -16.96 -4.09
N PRO A 170 6.78 -15.96 -4.58
CA PRO A 170 8.25 -15.96 -4.53
C PRO A 170 8.70 -15.92 -3.08
N VAL A 171 8.84 -17.08 -2.45
CA VAL A 171 9.54 -17.24 -1.18
C VAL A 171 10.88 -17.85 -1.52
N GLY A 172 11.95 -17.05 -1.36
CA GLY A 172 13.32 -17.57 -1.43
C GLY A 172 13.46 -18.66 -0.36
N SER A 173 13.93 -19.84 -0.78
CA SER A 173 14.22 -20.97 0.12
C SER A 173 15.37 -20.69 1.06
#